data_AF-A0A852VRP1-F1
#
_entry.id   AF-A0A852VRP1-F1
#
_cell.length_a   1.000
_cell.length_b   1.000
_cell.length_c   1.000
_cell.angle_alpha   90.00
_cell.angle_beta   90.00
_cell.angle_gamma   90.00
#
_symmetry.space_group_name_H-M   'P 1'
#
loop_
_entity.id
_entity.type
_entity.pdbx_description
1 polymer ?
#
loop_
_entity_poly.entity_id
_entity_poly.type
_entity_poly.pdbx_seq_one_letter_code
_entity_poly.pdbx_strand_id
1 'polypeptide(L)'
;MFTPANIFAGIFTLIPFLAAAFFGEALHRRIHRLPTSIRLALPSALSLPYLVVSLAASSFHWYWFALYALLPIAVTLLLHQAQQVDPDQTGTWRDYFVLITLGLAVDLRWFEPAWPPHLAVFNKMILLNAGIYGFLFIRELSGIGFDLRIRLRDFAIGLREWALFTPIAIALGLSLSFLHFHPHWPRLSQLAGAYLFTFLFIAVPEELFFRGWLQNLLERRLGRTQALLLTSALFGLSHFNKRALHFNWRYVLLAAIAGIFYGRAWRQDRRVGASALTHTTVDTLWSIWFR
;
A
#
# COMPACT_ATOMS: atom_id res chain seq x y z
N MET A 1 2.72 22.56 9.09
CA MET A 1 3.02 23.84 8.39
C MET A 1 3.68 23.51 7.06
N PHE A 2 3.30 24.19 5.97
CA PHE A 2 3.91 23.99 4.65
C PHE A 2 5.26 24.69 4.61
N THR A 3 6.35 23.96 4.86
CA THR A 3 7.71 24.46 4.66
C THR A 3 8.21 24.02 3.28
N PRO A 4 9.18 24.73 2.68
CA PRO A 4 9.81 24.28 1.44
C PRO A 4 10.34 22.83 1.53
N ALA A 5 10.89 22.45 2.68
CA ALA A 5 11.36 21.09 2.95
C ALA A 5 10.22 20.04 2.90
N ASN A 6 9.06 20.35 3.49
CA ASN A 6 7.89 19.46 3.49
C ASN A 6 7.28 19.33 2.08
N ILE A 7 7.25 20.42 1.32
CA ILE A 7 6.79 20.42 -0.08
C ILE A 7 7.73 19.56 -0.93
N PHE A 8 9.04 19.74 -0.78
CA PHE A 8 10.05 18.90 -1.43
C PHE A 8 9.85 17.42 -1.10
N ALA A 9 9.73 17.07 0.19
CA ALA A 9 9.52 15.70 0.63
C ALA A 9 8.21 15.10 0.07
N GLY A 10 7.12 15.88 0.05
CA GLY A 10 5.86 15.46 -0.55
C GLY A 10 5.99 15.17 -2.05
N ILE A 11 6.58 16.09 -2.81
CA ILE A 11 6.77 15.91 -4.26
C ILE A 11 7.71 14.72 -4.52
N PHE A 12 8.84 14.65 -3.83
CA PHE A 12 9.84 13.61 -4.03
C PHE A 12 9.32 12.20 -3.69
N THR A 13 8.47 12.07 -2.67
CA THR A 13 7.85 10.78 -2.32
C THR A 13 6.68 10.42 -3.24
N LEU A 14 6.00 11.40 -3.84
CA LEU A 14 4.91 11.15 -4.78
C LEU A 14 5.38 10.81 -6.19
N ILE A 15 6.48 11.39 -6.66
CA ILE A 15 6.96 11.19 -8.04
C ILE A 15 7.20 9.71 -8.36
N PRO A 16 7.98 8.91 -7.58
CA PRO A 16 8.23 7.51 -7.92
C PRO A 16 6.93 6.69 -7.93
N PHE A 17 6.03 6.94 -6.98
CA PHE A 17 4.73 6.29 -6.88
C PHE A 17 3.87 6.54 -8.13
N LEU A 18 3.67 7.81 -8.49
CA LEU A 18 2.88 8.19 -9.66
C LEU A 18 3.55 7.77 -10.97
N ALA A 19 4.88 7.93 -11.07
CA ALA A 19 5.60 7.57 -12.27
C ALA A 19 5.54 6.06 -12.53
N ALA A 20 5.66 5.23 -11.49
CA ALA A 20 5.46 3.79 -11.60
C ALA A 20 4.01 3.44 -11.99
N ALA A 21 3.02 4.13 -11.40
CA ALA A 21 1.60 3.90 -11.66
C ALA A 21 1.13 4.24 -13.08
N PHE A 22 1.71 5.25 -13.73
CA PHE A 22 1.28 5.74 -15.04
C PHE A 22 2.26 5.42 -16.17
N PHE A 23 3.55 5.24 -15.86
CA PHE A 23 4.64 5.08 -16.83
C PHE A 23 5.54 3.87 -16.53
N GLY A 24 5.01 2.83 -15.85
CA GLY A 24 5.76 1.65 -15.44
C GLY A 24 6.62 1.02 -16.55
N GLU A 25 6.05 0.81 -17.75
CA GLU A 25 6.78 0.25 -18.91
C GLU A 25 7.94 1.13 -19.40
N ALA A 26 7.75 2.44 -19.40
CA ALA A 26 8.80 3.38 -19.80
C ALA A 26 9.92 3.42 -18.74
N LEU A 27 9.56 3.39 -17.46
CA LEU A 27 10.52 3.33 -16.35
C LEU A 27 11.29 2.02 -16.34
N HIS A 28 10.62 0.88 -16.52
CA HIS A 28 11.25 -0.43 -16.60
C HIS A 28 12.36 -0.43 -17.67
N ARG A 29 12.04 -0.01 -18.90
CA ARG A 29 13.05 0.10 -19.98
C ARG A 29 14.21 1.04 -19.65
N ARG A 30 13.98 2.16 -18.95
CA ARG A 30 15.05 3.10 -18.56
C ARG A 30 15.92 2.53 -17.45
N ILE A 31 15.33 1.95 -16.41
CA ILE A 31 16.03 1.38 -15.26
C ILE A 31 16.89 0.20 -15.70
N HIS A 32 16.41 -0.62 -16.63
CA HIS A 32 17.16 -1.78 -17.16
C HIS A 32 18.34 -1.42 -18.07
N ARG A 33 18.48 -0.17 -18.50
CA ARG A 33 19.68 0.32 -19.18
C ARG A 33 20.81 0.66 -18.21
N LEU A 34 20.51 0.80 -16.93
CA LEU A 34 21.51 1.12 -15.92
C LEU A 34 22.32 -0.14 -15.56
N PRO A 35 23.63 0.00 -15.28
CA PRO A 35 24.42 -1.07 -14.68
C PRO A 35 23.75 -1.63 -13.41
N THR A 36 23.87 -2.93 -13.18
CA THR A 36 23.23 -3.61 -12.04
C THR A 36 23.55 -2.95 -10.70
N SER A 37 24.80 -2.54 -10.46
CA SER A 37 25.20 -1.85 -9.23
C SER A 37 24.43 -0.54 -9.00
N ILE A 38 24.32 0.29 -10.04
CA ILE A 38 23.56 1.55 -10.00
C ILE A 38 22.09 1.26 -9.79
N ARG A 39 21.53 0.30 -10.53
CA ARG A 39 20.11 -0.09 -10.41
C ARG A 39 19.76 -0.56 -8.99
N LEU A 40 20.65 -1.30 -8.32
CA LEU A 40 20.43 -1.77 -6.96
C LEU A 40 20.61 -0.65 -5.92
N ALA A 41 21.54 0.28 -6.15
CA ALA A 41 21.81 1.39 -5.24
C ALA A 41 20.83 2.56 -5.40
N LEU A 42 20.18 2.72 -6.55
CA LEU A 42 19.33 3.87 -6.88
C LEU A 42 18.25 4.19 -5.81
N PRO A 43 17.57 3.21 -5.20
CA PRO A 43 16.58 3.48 -4.16
C PRO A 43 17.12 4.11 -2.88
N SER A 44 18.43 4.16 -2.67
CA SER A 44 19.04 4.93 -1.57
C SER A 44 18.69 6.41 -1.63
N ALA A 45 18.37 6.94 -2.82
CA ALA A 45 17.86 8.30 -3.01
C ALA A 45 16.53 8.56 -2.26
N LEU A 46 15.79 7.51 -1.87
CA LEU A 46 14.58 7.63 -1.04
C LEU A 46 14.88 8.15 0.38
N SER A 47 16.15 8.25 0.77
CA SER A 47 16.58 8.91 2.02
C SER A 47 16.57 10.44 1.96
N LEU A 48 16.54 11.05 0.76
CA LEU A 48 16.61 12.49 0.59
C LEU A 48 15.47 13.28 1.27
N PRO A 49 14.19 12.83 1.22
CA PRO A 49 13.11 13.49 1.97
C PRO A 49 13.40 13.56 3.47
N TYR A 50 13.90 12.48 4.06
CA TYR A 50 14.27 12.44 5.48
C TYR A 50 15.42 13.42 5.76
N LEU A 51 16.48 13.37 4.95
CA LEU A 51 17.63 14.28 5.09
C LEU A 51 17.19 15.75 5.07
N VAL A 52 16.43 16.16 4.06
CA VAL A 52 16.01 17.57 3.88
C VAL A 52 15.09 18.03 5.01
N VAL A 53 14.10 17.22 5.39
CA VAL A 53 13.12 17.60 6.42
C VAL A 53 13.75 17.60 7.81
N SER A 54 14.54 16.59 8.16
CA SER A 54 15.14 16.49 9.50
C SER A 54 16.24 17.53 9.72
N LEU A 55 17.01 17.90 8.68
CA LEU A 55 17.95 19.02 8.77
C LEU A 55 17.22 20.36 8.93
N ALA A 56 16.15 20.61 8.15
CA ALA A 56 15.36 21.83 8.27
C ALA A 56 14.65 21.96 9.63
N ALA A 57 14.36 20.83 10.28
CA ALA A 57 13.74 20.76 11.60
C ALA A 57 14.75 20.59 12.74
N SER A 58 16.07 20.67 12.47
CA SER A 58 17.15 20.45 13.47
C SER A 58 17.00 19.16 14.29
N SER A 59 16.47 18.10 13.67
CA SER A 59 16.16 16.79 14.28
C SER A 59 16.83 15.63 13.56
N PHE A 60 17.92 15.92 12.83
CA PHE A 60 18.65 14.92 12.07
C PHE A 60 19.38 13.93 12.98
N HIS A 61 19.14 12.64 12.74
CA HIS A 61 19.89 11.54 13.32
C HIS A 61 20.49 10.64 12.24
N TRP A 62 21.79 10.34 12.38
CA TRP A 62 22.55 9.48 11.47
C TRP A 62 21.98 8.06 11.36
N TYR A 63 21.50 7.51 12.47
CA TYR A 63 20.91 6.18 12.52
C TYR A 63 19.75 6.04 11.53
N TRP A 64 18.79 6.97 11.56
CA TRP A 64 17.66 6.96 10.65
C TRP A 64 18.07 7.22 9.21
N PHE A 65 19.02 8.12 8.96
CA PHE A 65 19.55 8.35 7.62
C PHE A 65 20.13 7.07 7.03
N ALA A 66 20.97 6.37 7.80
CA ALA A 66 21.56 5.10 7.40
C ALA A 66 20.47 4.05 7.11
N LEU A 67 19.44 3.95 7.95
CA LEU A 67 18.33 3.03 7.68
C LEU A 67 17.59 3.38 6.38
N TYR A 68 17.25 4.65 6.15
CA TYR A 68 16.57 5.05 4.90
C TYR A 68 17.45 4.91 3.65
N ALA A 69 18.76 5.01 3.79
CA ALA A 69 19.69 4.83 2.67
C ALA A 69 19.94 3.34 2.39
N LEU A 70 20.11 2.51 3.42
CA LEU A 70 20.54 1.12 3.28
C LEU A 70 19.38 0.13 3.15
N LEU A 71 18.24 0.36 3.82
CA LEU A 71 17.09 -0.56 3.77
C LEU A 71 16.57 -0.75 2.33
N PRO A 72 16.37 0.31 1.51
CA PRO A 72 15.94 0.13 0.12
C PRO A 72 16.96 -0.67 -0.72
N ILE A 73 18.26 -0.52 -0.45
CA ILE A 73 19.31 -1.32 -1.12
C ILE A 73 19.22 -2.78 -0.68
N ALA A 74 19.02 -3.05 0.61
CA ALA A 74 18.83 -4.42 1.10
C ALA A 74 17.60 -5.09 0.46
N VAL A 75 16.50 -4.35 0.31
CA VAL A 75 15.30 -4.80 -0.41
C VAL A 75 15.62 -5.15 -1.86
N THR A 76 16.31 -4.28 -2.59
CA THR A 76 16.65 -4.57 -4.00
C THR A 76 17.64 -5.73 -4.12
N LEU A 77 18.62 -5.86 -3.23
CA LEU A 77 19.55 -6.98 -3.24
C LEU A 77 18.84 -8.32 -3.04
N LEU A 78 17.95 -8.40 -2.04
CA LEU A 78 17.18 -9.61 -1.76
C LEU A 78 16.25 -9.97 -2.93
N LEU A 79 15.57 -8.98 -3.50
CA LEU A 79 14.66 -9.20 -4.62
C LEU A 79 15.39 -9.49 -5.94
N HIS A 80 16.61 -8.99 -6.11
CA HIS A 80 17.46 -9.35 -7.24
C HIS A 80 17.91 -10.80 -7.14
N GLN A 81 18.34 -11.24 -5.95
CA GLN A 81 18.64 -12.65 -5.72
C GLN A 81 17.41 -13.53 -5.93
N ALA A 82 16.23 -13.11 -5.46
CA ALA A 82 14.98 -13.82 -5.69
C ALA A 82 14.66 -13.95 -7.19
N GLN A 83 14.89 -12.89 -7.97
CA GLN A 83 14.70 -12.90 -9.42
C GLN A 83 15.63 -13.89 -10.13
N GLN A 84 16.87 -14.05 -9.66
CA GLN A 84 17.83 -14.99 -10.24
C GLN A 84 17.51 -16.46 -9.91
N VAL A 85 17.09 -16.75 -8.68
CA VAL A 85 16.87 -18.14 -8.22
C VAL A 85 15.46 -18.67 -8.49
N ASP A 86 14.50 -17.78 -8.73
CA ASP A 86 13.09 -18.12 -8.97
C ASP A 86 12.54 -17.33 -10.17
N PRO A 87 13.04 -17.65 -11.40
CA PRO A 87 12.60 -16.99 -12.64
C PRO A 87 11.13 -17.28 -12.96
N ASP A 88 10.61 -18.45 -12.56
CA ASP A 88 9.18 -18.82 -12.69
C ASP A 88 8.29 -18.08 -11.67
N GLN A 89 8.92 -17.34 -10.75
CA GLN A 89 8.26 -16.48 -9.79
C GLN A 89 7.26 -17.21 -8.89
N THR A 90 7.59 -18.43 -8.48
CA THR A 90 6.82 -19.21 -7.50
C THR A 90 6.81 -18.56 -6.12
N GLY A 91 7.69 -17.61 -5.86
CA GLY A 91 7.83 -16.84 -4.63
C GLY A 91 8.82 -17.49 -3.68
N THR A 92 9.80 -16.74 -3.20
CA THR A 92 10.90 -17.24 -2.35
C THR A 92 10.75 -16.72 -0.92
N TRP A 93 11.50 -17.30 0.02
CA TRP A 93 11.57 -16.75 1.38
C TRP A 93 12.04 -15.29 1.40
N ARG A 94 12.84 -14.85 0.41
CA ARG A 94 13.31 -13.46 0.29
C ARG A 94 12.16 -12.50 -0.02
N ASP A 95 11.25 -12.89 -0.92
CA ASP A 95 10.05 -12.11 -1.24
C ASP A 95 9.19 -11.92 0.01
N TYR A 96 8.92 -13.02 0.73
CA TYR A 96 8.12 -12.97 1.96
C TYR A 96 8.83 -12.24 3.10
N PHE A 97 10.14 -12.37 3.24
CA PHE A 97 10.91 -11.64 4.24
C PHE A 97 10.84 -10.13 4.00
N VAL A 98 11.00 -9.69 2.74
CA VAL A 98 10.81 -8.27 2.36
C VAL A 98 9.39 -7.81 2.64
N LEU A 99 8.36 -8.58 2.26
CA LEU A 99 6.97 -8.22 2.51
C LEU A 99 6.64 -8.12 4.00
N ILE A 100 7.04 -9.11 4.80
CA ILE A 100 6.83 -9.11 6.25
C ILE A 100 7.54 -7.92 6.89
N THR A 101 8.80 -7.67 6.50
CA THR A 101 9.58 -6.56 7.06
C THR A 101 8.97 -5.20 6.73
N LEU A 102 8.62 -4.96 5.46
CA LEU A 102 7.98 -3.71 5.04
C LEU A 102 6.57 -3.55 5.65
N GLY A 103 5.79 -4.64 5.69
CA GLY A 103 4.46 -4.66 6.27
C GLY A 103 4.48 -4.32 7.76
N LEU A 104 5.31 -5.01 8.54
CA LEU A 104 5.47 -4.75 9.97
C LEU A 104 6.07 -3.38 10.26
N ALA A 105 7.03 -2.91 9.46
CA ALA A 105 7.61 -1.57 9.62
C ALA A 105 6.55 -0.46 9.47
N VAL A 106 5.59 -0.63 8.56
CA VAL A 106 4.46 0.29 8.38
C VAL A 106 3.42 0.11 9.48
N ASP A 107 3.00 -1.12 9.75
CA ASP A 107 1.90 -1.43 10.67
C ASP A 107 2.24 -1.12 12.14
N LEU A 108 3.44 -1.51 12.57
CA LEU A 108 3.98 -1.24 13.90
C LEU A 108 4.70 0.10 14.01
N ARG A 109 4.72 0.89 12.92
CA ARG A 109 5.24 2.26 12.85
C ARG A 109 6.67 2.42 13.36
N TRP A 110 7.54 1.45 13.06
CA TRP A 110 8.94 1.43 13.52
C TRP A 110 9.71 2.71 13.18
N PHE A 111 9.33 3.39 12.11
CA PHE A 111 9.99 4.59 11.61
C PHE A 111 9.29 5.91 12.02
N GLU A 112 8.16 5.87 12.73
CA GLU A 112 7.47 7.09 13.21
C GLU A 112 8.37 8.00 14.06
N PRO A 113 9.23 7.48 14.96
CA PRO A 113 10.17 8.31 15.74
C PRO A 113 11.26 9.01 14.91
N ALA A 114 11.44 8.65 13.64
CA ALA A 114 12.39 9.33 12.76
C ALA A 114 11.92 10.73 12.37
N TRP A 115 10.63 11.05 12.52
CA TRP A 115 10.06 12.30 12.02
C TRP A 115 9.45 13.13 13.13
N PRO A 116 9.36 14.45 12.94
CA PRO A 116 8.45 15.26 13.74
C PRO A 116 7.02 14.66 13.72
N PRO A 117 6.25 14.75 14.82
CA PRO A 117 5.00 13.98 15.01
C PRO A 117 3.94 14.10 13.89
N HIS A 118 3.97 15.17 13.10
CA HIS A 118 2.99 15.44 12.03
C HIS A 118 3.50 15.08 10.62
N LEU A 119 4.73 14.57 10.48
CA LEU A 119 5.37 14.27 9.19
C LEU A 119 5.65 12.78 8.98
N ALA A 120 5.29 11.93 9.96
CA ALA A 120 5.45 10.48 9.86
C ALA A 120 4.71 9.84 8.67
N VAL A 121 3.78 10.56 8.03
CA VAL A 121 3.12 10.13 6.79
C VAL A 121 4.11 9.84 5.65
N PHE A 122 5.26 10.53 5.62
CA PHE A 122 6.29 10.28 4.61
C PHE A 122 6.91 8.89 4.71
N ASN A 123 6.90 8.26 5.91
CA ASN A 123 7.38 6.90 6.13
C ASN A 123 6.70 5.90 5.23
N LYS A 124 5.36 5.93 5.25
CA LYS A 124 4.53 4.99 4.49
C LYS A 124 4.88 5.11 3.01
N MET A 125 5.02 6.33 2.49
CA MET A 125 5.35 6.56 1.08
C MET A 125 6.79 6.15 0.71
N ILE A 126 7.78 6.41 1.58
CA ILE A 126 9.17 6.00 1.35
C ILE A 126 9.28 4.47 1.31
N LEU A 127 8.71 3.78 2.31
CA LEU A 127 8.74 2.31 2.38
C LEU A 127 7.93 1.69 1.24
N LEU A 128 6.78 2.28 0.88
CA LEU A 128 6.00 1.88 -0.29
C LEU A 128 6.82 2.01 -1.58
N ASN A 129 7.53 3.12 -1.77
CA ASN A 129 8.37 3.32 -2.96
C ASN A 129 9.55 2.34 -3.02
N ALA A 130 10.13 1.97 -1.88
CA ALA A 130 11.13 0.91 -1.82
C ALA A 130 10.54 -0.43 -2.28
N GLY A 131 9.32 -0.77 -1.82
CA GLY A 131 8.57 -1.93 -2.27
C GLY A 131 8.20 -1.87 -3.76
N ILE A 132 7.70 -0.73 -4.26
CA ILE A 132 7.38 -0.52 -5.69
C ILE A 132 8.62 -0.75 -6.53
N TYR A 133 9.73 -0.09 -6.20
CA TYR A 133 10.95 -0.22 -6.98
C TYR A 133 11.47 -1.66 -6.97
N GLY A 134 11.51 -2.26 -5.79
CA GLY A 134 11.91 -3.65 -5.59
C GLY A 134 11.05 -4.65 -6.37
N PHE A 135 9.74 -4.65 -6.16
CA PHE A 135 8.86 -5.66 -6.76
C PHE A 135 8.59 -5.43 -8.25
N LEU A 136 8.52 -4.17 -8.70
CA LEU A 136 8.18 -3.85 -10.08
C LEU A 136 9.40 -3.87 -11.02
N PHE A 137 10.55 -3.36 -10.58
CA PHE A 137 11.71 -3.16 -11.46
C PHE A 137 12.90 -4.08 -11.17
N ILE A 138 12.95 -4.73 -10.00
CA ILE A 138 14.04 -5.65 -9.65
C ILE A 138 13.57 -7.10 -9.64
N ARG A 139 12.49 -7.38 -8.90
CA ARG A 139 11.86 -8.69 -8.87
C ARG A 139 11.11 -9.00 -10.16
N GLU A 140 10.62 -7.94 -10.82
CA GLU A 140 9.76 -7.97 -12.01
C GLU A 140 8.55 -8.89 -11.83
N LEU A 141 7.93 -8.82 -10.64
CA LEU A 141 6.81 -9.68 -10.31
C LEU A 141 5.64 -9.42 -11.27
N SER A 142 5.27 -10.44 -12.03
CA SER A 142 4.23 -10.33 -13.05
C SER A 142 2.84 -10.21 -12.41
N GLY A 143 1.87 -9.64 -13.14
CA GLY A 143 0.47 -9.61 -12.67
C GLY A 143 0.20 -8.79 -11.40
N ILE A 144 1.13 -7.92 -10.96
CA ILE A 144 0.86 -6.98 -9.86
C ILE A 144 -0.36 -6.12 -10.18
N GLY A 145 -0.46 -5.63 -11.41
CA GLY A 145 -1.58 -4.79 -11.83
C GLY A 145 -1.50 -3.35 -11.37
N PHE A 146 -0.30 -2.84 -11.09
CA PHE A 146 -0.08 -1.46 -10.67
C PHE A 146 -0.11 -0.52 -11.88
N ASP A 147 -1.32 -0.20 -12.31
CA ASP A 147 -1.61 0.75 -13.39
C ASP A 147 -2.82 1.59 -12.98
N LEU A 148 -2.60 2.89 -12.74
CA LEU A 148 -3.65 3.82 -12.31
C LEU A 148 -4.31 4.56 -13.48
N ARG A 149 -4.09 4.14 -14.72
CA ARG A 149 -4.94 4.53 -15.85
C ARG A 149 -6.27 3.78 -15.72
N ILE A 150 -7.14 4.31 -14.87
CA ILE A 150 -8.40 3.68 -14.48
C ILE A 150 -9.31 3.51 -15.69
N ARG A 151 -9.80 2.29 -15.88
CA ARG A 151 -10.74 1.93 -16.95
C ARG A 151 -12.16 1.93 -16.40
N LEU A 152 -13.15 2.14 -17.26
CA LEU A 152 -14.56 2.02 -16.87
C LEU A 152 -14.88 0.63 -16.29
N ARG A 153 -14.21 -0.41 -16.81
CA ARG A 153 -14.31 -1.77 -16.28
C ARG A 153 -13.81 -1.89 -14.83
N ASP A 154 -12.79 -1.13 -14.44
CA ASP A 154 -12.26 -1.15 -13.07
C ASP A 154 -13.29 -0.56 -12.10
N PHE A 155 -14.02 0.50 -12.52
CA PHE A 155 -15.17 1.03 -11.77
C PHE A 155 -16.32 0.02 -11.67
N ALA A 156 -16.69 -0.63 -12.78
CA ALA A 156 -17.77 -1.61 -12.77
C ALA A 156 -17.46 -2.79 -11.84
N ILE A 157 -16.22 -3.29 -11.85
CA ILE A 157 -15.76 -4.34 -10.95
C ILE A 157 -15.81 -3.85 -9.50
N GLY A 158 -15.26 -2.65 -9.23
CA GLY A 158 -15.21 -2.12 -7.88
C GLY A 158 -16.59 -1.87 -7.28
N LEU A 159 -17.52 -1.31 -8.06
CA LEU A 159 -18.89 -1.08 -7.63
C LEU A 159 -19.64 -2.40 -7.40
N ARG A 160 -19.41 -3.42 -8.24
CA ARG A 160 -20.00 -4.75 -8.05
C ARG A 160 -19.53 -5.38 -6.75
N GLU A 161 -18.22 -5.42 -6.50
CA GLU A 161 -17.68 -6.03 -5.28
C GLU A 161 -18.08 -5.25 -4.02
N TRP A 162 -18.15 -3.92 -4.10
CA TRP A 162 -18.73 -3.09 -3.05
C TRP A 162 -20.20 -3.46 -2.79
N ALA A 163 -21.05 -3.51 -3.82
CA ALA A 163 -22.47 -3.81 -3.68
C ALA A 163 -22.73 -5.21 -3.09
N LEU A 164 -21.86 -6.18 -3.38
CA LEU A 164 -21.92 -7.52 -2.77
C LEU A 164 -21.48 -7.52 -1.30
N PHE A 165 -20.50 -6.69 -0.93
CA PHE A 165 -20.00 -6.57 0.43
C PHE A 165 -20.96 -5.80 1.35
N THR A 166 -21.54 -4.70 0.87
CA THR A 166 -22.38 -3.77 1.64
C THR A 166 -23.46 -4.45 2.48
N PRO A 167 -24.32 -5.36 1.96
CA PRO A 167 -25.37 -5.98 2.78
C PRO A 167 -24.79 -6.83 3.91
N ILE A 168 -23.66 -7.52 3.68
CA ILE A 168 -22.97 -8.31 4.70
C ILE A 168 -22.40 -7.39 5.78
N ALA A 169 -21.76 -6.29 5.36
CA ALA A 169 -21.18 -5.31 6.25
C ALA A 169 -22.23 -4.64 7.15
N ILE A 170 -23.37 -4.26 6.59
CA ILE A 170 -24.48 -3.65 7.33
C ILE A 170 -25.07 -4.66 8.32
N ALA A 171 -25.38 -5.88 7.87
CA ALA A 171 -25.97 -6.91 8.72
C ALA A 171 -25.05 -7.24 9.92
N LEU A 172 -23.78 -7.52 9.66
CA LEU A 172 -22.81 -7.86 10.71
C LEU A 172 -22.46 -6.66 11.57
N GLY A 173 -22.27 -5.48 10.97
CA GLY A 173 -21.89 -4.28 11.68
C GLY A 173 -22.97 -3.81 12.65
N LEU A 174 -24.25 -3.91 12.27
CA LEU A 174 -25.37 -3.63 13.16
C LEU A 174 -25.53 -4.72 14.23
N SER A 175 -25.43 -6.00 13.87
CA SER A 175 -25.57 -7.11 14.83
C SER A 175 -24.47 -7.12 15.90
N LEU A 176 -23.28 -6.64 15.56
CA LEU A 176 -22.13 -6.54 16.47
C LEU A 176 -22.10 -5.20 17.22
N SER A 177 -23.12 -4.34 17.06
CA SER A 177 -23.16 -2.96 17.58
C SER A 177 -21.88 -2.18 17.28
N PHE A 178 -21.31 -2.43 16.10
CA PHE A 178 -20.11 -1.76 15.60
C PHE A 178 -20.48 -0.58 14.69
N LEU A 179 -21.63 -0.64 14.03
CA LEU A 179 -22.18 0.41 13.18
C LEU A 179 -23.23 1.22 13.90
N HIS A 180 -23.03 2.55 13.93
CA HIS A 180 -24.08 3.50 14.26
C HIS A 180 -24.34 4.36 13.02
N PHE A 181 -25.60 4.38 12.58
CA PHE A 181 -25.96 5.14 11.39
C PHE A 181 -26.07 6.63 11.73
N HIS A 182 -25.27 7.44 11.07
CA HIS A 182 -25.27 8.89 11.22
C HIS A 182 -25.46 9.53 9.84
N PRO A 183 -26.67 10.01 9.51
CA PRO A 183 -26.93 10.64 8.23
C PRO A 183 -26.34 12.06 8.20
N HIS A 184 -25.03 12.17 8.01
CA HIS A 184 -24.38 13.43 7.66
C HIS A 184 -24.19 13.49 6.14
N TRP A 185 -24.63 14.58 5.53
CA TRP A 185 -24.44 14.84 4.10
C TRP A 185 -23.34 15.88 3.91
N PRO A 186 -22.09 15.45 3.64
CA PRO A 186 -20.99 16.39 3.41
C PRO A 186 -21.17 17.11 2.08
N ARG A 187 -20.48 18.25 1.92
CA ARG A 187 -20.45 18.96 0.63
C ARG A 187 -19.81 18.06 -0.43
N LEU A 188 -20.28 18.12 -1.68
CA LEU A 188 -19.76 17.30 -2.78
C LEU A 188 -18.23 17.46 -2.96
N SER A 189 -17.70 18.66 -2.77
CA SER A 189 -16.25 18.92 -2.84
C SER A 189 -15.47 18.24 -1.72
N GLN A 190 -16.03 18.16 -0.52
CA GLN A 190 -15.42 17.45 0.62
C GLN A 190 -15.45 15.94 0.39
N LEU A 191 -16.57 15.41 -0.13
CA LEU A 191 -16.70 14.01 -0.52
C LEU A 191 -15.68 13.63 -1.59
N ALA A 192 -15.60 14.42 -2.67
CA ALA A 192 -14.66 14.18 -3.77
C ALA A 192 -13.20 14.26 -3.29
N GLY A 193 -12.87 15.24 -2.45
CA GLY A 193 -11.54 15.38 -1.85
C GLY A 193 -11.17 14.20 -0.94
N ALA A 194 -12.09 13.79 -0.06
CA ALA A 194 -11.90 12.64 0.83
C ALA A 194 -11.76 11.34 0.03
N TYR A 195 -12.60 11.12 -0.98
CA TYR A 195 -12.54 9.95 -1.84
C TYR A 195 -11.20 9.89 -2.59
N LEU A 196 -10.76 10.99 -3.20
CA LEU A 196 -9.48 11.03 -3.92
C LEU A 196 -8.28 10.80 -2.97
N PHE A 197 -8.33 11.40 -1.78
CA PHE A 197 -7.29 11.22 -0.76
C PHE A 197 -7.22 9.76 -0.28
N THR A 198 -8.35 9.18 0.08
CA THR A 198 -8.44 7.78 0.48
C THR A 198 -7.98 6.87 -0.64
N PHE A 199 -8.38 7.14 -1.88
CA PHE A 199 -7.94 6.38 -3.04
C PHE A 199 -6.41 6.37 -3.18
N LEU A 200 -5.78 7.54 -3.23
CA LEU A 200 -4.35 7.65 -3.52
C LEU A 200 -3.44 7.27 -2.35
N PHE A 201 -3.81 7.61 -1.11
CA PHE A 201 -2.91 7.52 0.04
C PHE A 201 -3.24 6.40 1.03
N ILE A 202 -4.43 5.80 0.92
CA ILE A 202 -4.87 4.69 1.77
C ILE A 202 -5.03 3.43 0.92
N ALA A 203 -6.04 3.44 0.04
CA ALA A 203 -6.48 2.27 -0.70
C ALA A 203 -5.42 1.78 -1.70
N VAL A 204 -4.87 2.65 -2.57
CA VAL A 204 -3.87 2.19 -3.56
C VAL A 204 -2.62 1.60 -2.89
N PRO A 205 -1.97 2.25 -1.90
CA PRO A 205 -0.83 1.66 -1.18
C PRO A 205 -1.13 0.31 -0.55
N GLU A 206 -2.28 0.18 0.14
CA GLU A 206 -2.66 -1.05 0.83
C GLU A 206 -3.02 -2.15 -0.15
N GLU A 207 -3.82 -1.86 -1.18
CA GLU A 207 -4.18 -2.85 -2.19
C GLU A 207 -2.98 -3.26 -3.06
N LEU A 208 -2.02 -2.37 -3.29
CA LEU A 208 -0.77 -2.74 -3.93
C LEU A 208 0.01 -3.75 -3.10
N PHE A 209 0.17 -3.49 -1.79
CA PHE A 209 0.88 -4.39 -0.88
C PHE A 209 0.16 -5.73 -0.73
N PHE A 210 -1.11 -5.71 -0.33
CA PHE A 210 -1.86 -6.91 -0.03
C PHE A 210 -2.22 -7.70 -1.28
N ARG A 211 -2.65 -7.06 -2.38
CA ARG A 211 -3.11 -7.78 -3.58
C ARG A 211 -2.02 -7.92 -4.61
N GLY A 212 -1.41 -6.79 -4.97
CA GLY A 212 -0.39 -6.73 -6.00
C GLY A 212 0.83 -7.59 -5.68
N TRP A 213 1.27 -7.61 -4.42
CA TRP A 213 2.45 -8.37 -3.99
C TRP A 213 2.09 -9.65 -3.21
N LEU A 214 1.45 -9.51 -2.05
CA LEU A 214 1.27 -10.64 -1.12
C LEU A 214 0.31 -11.71 -1.67
N GLN A 215 -0.91 -11.34 -2.04
CA GLN A 215 -1.88 -12.27 -2.61
C GLN A 215 -1.37 -12.87 -3.93
N ASN A 216 -0.69 -12.06 -4.74
CA ASN A 216 -0.09 -12.50 -5.99
C ASN A 216 0.92 -13.64 -5.78
N LEU A 217 1.86 -13.48 -4.85
CA LEU A 217 2.83 -14.52 -4.53
C LEU A 217 2.18 -15.73 -3.87
N LEU A 218 1.26 -15.52 -2.93
CA LEU A 218 0.56 -16.61 -2.27
C LEU A 218 -0.28 -17.44 -3.24
N GLU A 219 -0.90 -16.83 -4.25
CA GLU A 219 -1.67 -17.57 -5.26
C GLU A 219 -0.82 -18.55 -6.07
N ARG A 220 0.46 -18.23 -6.26
CA ARG A 220 1.42 -19.07 -7.00
C ARG A 220 1.90 -20.27 -6.19
N ARG A 221 1.80 -20.19 -4.86
CA ARG A 221 2.22 -21.27 -3.93
C ARG A 221 1.06 -22.09 -3.38
N LEU A 222 -0.02 -21.44 -2.99
CA LEU A 222 -1.11 -22.03 -2.22
C LEU A 222 -2.38 -22.23 -3.06
N GLY A 223 -2.44 -21.63 -4.26
CA GLY A 223 -3.64 -21.59 -5.09
C GLY A 223 -4.56 -20.40 -4.76
N ARG A 224 -5.58 -20.24 -5.60
CA ARG A 224 -6.45 -19.05 -5.58
C ARG A 224 -7.22 -18.94 -4.27
N THR A 225 -7.91 -19.98 -3.81
CA THR A 225 -8.79 -19.83 -2.64
C THR A 225 -8.02 -19.54 -1.36
N GLN A 226 -6.98 -20.32 -1.07
CA GLN A 226 -6.15 -20.21 0.13
C GLN A 226 -5.48 -18.84 0.23
N ALA A 227 -4.92 -18.35 -0.88
CA ALA A 227 -4.29 -17.04 -0.94
C ALA A 227 -5.28 -15.90 -0.66
N LEU A 228 -6.54 -16.03 -1.09
CA LEU A 228 -7.55 -15.00 -0.82
C LEU A 228 -7.81 -14.91 0.68
N LEU A 229 -8.13 -16.06 1.27
CA LEU A 229 -8.51 -16.15 2.67
C LEU A 229 -7.37 -15.71 3.57
N LEU A 230 -6.14 -16.14 3.27
CA LEU A 230 -4.96 -15.76 4.03
C LEU A 230 -4.64 -14.27 3.91
N THR A 231 -4.60 -13.70 2.69
CA THR A 231 -4.34 -12.26 2.53
C THR A 231 -5.45 -11.42 3.15
N SER A 232 -6.72 -11.83 3.05
CA SER A 232 -7.84 -11.15 3.68
C SER A 232 -7.75 -11.18 5.21
N ALA A 233 -7.39 -12.32 5.80
CA ALA A 233 -7.16 -12.41 7.24
C ALA A 233 -6.01 -11.50 7.69
N LEU A 234 -4.89 -11.48 6.94
CA LEU A 234 -3.75 -10.60 7.23
C LEU A 234 -4.11 -9.10 7.08
N PHE A 235 -4.92 -8.75 6.07
CA PHE A 235 -5.45 -7.40 5.90
C PHE A 235 -6.33 -6.99 7.09
N GLY A 236 -7.23 -7.87 7.54
CA GLY A 236 -8.02 -7.61 8.75
C GLY A 236 -7.14 -7.46 9.99
N LEU A 237 -6.12 -8.31 10.15
CA LEU A 237 -5.21 -8.25 11.28
C LEU A 237 -4.41 -6.95 11.31
N SER A 238 -3.95 -6.40 10.18
CA SER A 238 -3.25 -5.10 10.16
C SER A 238 -4.12 -3.91 10.59
N HIS A 239 -5.42 -4.12 10.79
CA HIS A 239 -6.34 -3.10 11.25
C HIS A 239 -6.52 -3.11 12.78
N PHE A 240 -5.83 -3.99 13.50
CA PHE A 240 -5.97 -4.14 14.95
C PHE A 240 -5.51 -2.90 15.76
N ASN A 241 -4.53 -2.14 15.26
CA ASN A 241 -3.80 -1.13 16.03
C ASN A 241 -3.99 0.31 15.51
N LYS A 242 -5.22 0.70 15.18
CA LYS A 242 -5.55 2.10 14.84
C LYS A 242 -5.63 3.03 16.08
N ARG A 243 -4.61 2.98 16.96
CA ARG A 243 -4.49 3.81 18.20
C ARG A 243 -5.66 3.65 19.19
N ALA A 244 -6.45 2.58 19.09
CA ALA A 244 -7.45 2.25 20.09
C ALA A 244 -6.74 1.70 21.34
N LEU A 245 -7.22 2.09 22.53
CA LEU A 245 -6.70 1.57 23.81
C LEU A 245 -6.86 0.04 23.95
N HIS A 246 -7.76 -0.56 23.16
CA HIS A 246 -8.09 -1.98 23.22
C HIS A 246 -8.17 -2.61 21.82
N PHE A 247 -7.85 -3.90 21.74
CA PHE A 247 -7.96 -4.71 20.53
C PHE A 247 -9.40 -4.76 20.01
N ASN A 248 -9.63 -4.15 18.85
CA ASN A 248 -10.96 -4.10 18.22
C ASN A 248 -11.17 -5.26 17.24
N TRP A 249 -11.44 -6.44 17.78
CA TRP A 249 -11.65 -7.67 16.99
C TRP A 249 -12.81 -7.54 16.00
N ARG A 250 -13.83 -6.74 16.29
CA ARG A 250 -14.99 -6.49 15.40
C ARG A 250 -14.53 -5.81 14.12
N TYR A 251 -13.66 -4.80 14.27
CA TYR A 251 -13.08 -4.11 13.12
C TYR A 251 -12.17 -5.02 12.31
N VAL A 252 -11.33 -5.84 12.98
CA VAL A 252 -10.48 -6.84 12.33
C VAL A 252 -11.32 -7.83 11.50
N LEU A 253 -12.43 -8.32 12.04
CA LEU A 253 -13.33 -9.25 11.35
C LEU A 253 -13.97 -8.59 10.11
N LEU A 254 -14.54 -7.40 10.26
CA LEU A 254 -15.19 -6.68 9.15
C LEU A 254 -14.19 -6.30 8.06
N ALA A 255 -12.99 -5.87 8.44
CA ALA A 255 -11.90 -5.60 7.51
C ALA A 255 -11.43 -6.87 6.79
N ALA A 256 -11.35 -8.02 7.48
CA ALA A 256 -11.02 -9.29 6.84
C ALA A 256 -12.06 -9.70 5.79
N ILE A 257 -13.35 -9.55 6.11
CA ILE A 257 -14.44 -9.82 5.16
C ILE A 257 -14.34 -8.87 3.97
N ALA A 258 -14.17 -7.56 4.19
CA ALA A 258 -13.97 -6.57 3.13
C ALA A 258 -12.79 -6.95 2.21
N GLY A 259 -11.69 -7.43 2.82
CA GLY A 259 -10.51 -7.88 2.12
C GLY A 259 -10.78 -9.00 1.10
N ILE A 260 -11.79 -9.85 1.32
CA ILE A 260 -12.19 -10.89 0.34
C ILE A 260 -12.70 -10.23 -0.94
N PHE A 261 -13.52 -9.19 -0.83
CA PHE A 261 -14.09 -8.47 -1.95
C PHE A 261 -13.03 -7.63 -2.69
N TYR A 262 -12.11 -7.01 -1.95
CA TYR A 262 -10.98 -6.31 -2.54
C TYR A 262 -10.08 -7.29 -3.33
N GLY A 263 -9.73 -8.42 -2.72
CA GLY A 263 -8.95 -9.46 -3.39
C GLY A 263 -9.63 -10.08 -4.61
N ARG A 264 -10.97 -10.20 -4.61
CA ARG A 264 -11.76 -10.60 -5.78
C ARG A 264 -11.75 -9.54 -6.89
N ALA A 265 -11.91 -8.26 -6.53
CA ALA A 265 -11.84 -7.15 -7.48
C ALA A 265 -10.49 -7.13 -8.20
N TRP A 266 -9.38 -7.23 -7.45
CA TRP A 266 -8.05 -7.32 -8.03
C TRP A 266 -7.89 -8.55 -8.94
N ARG A 267 -8.36 -9.72 -8.50
CA ARG A 267 -8.19 -11.01 -9.23
C ARG A 267 -8.81 -11.06 -10.60
N GLN A 268 -9.93 -10.36 -10.80
CA GLN A 268 -10.68 -10.48 -12.05
C GLN A 268 -9.82 -10.10 -13.25
N ASP A 269 -9.06 -9.01 -13.11
CA ASP A 269 -8.24 -8.45 -14.19
C ASP A 269 -6.76 -8.24 -13.82
N ARG A 270 -6.35 -8.69 -12.62
CA ARG A 270 -5.04 -8.36 -12.02
C ARG A 270 -4.80 -6.86 -12.02
N ARG A 271 -5.69 -6.08 -11.36
CA ARG A 271 -5.57 -4.62 -11.31
C ARG A 271 -5.80 -4.05 -9.93
N VAL A 272 -4.80 -3.32 -9.44
CA VAL A 272 -4.84 -2.62 -8.16
C VAL A 272 -5.92 -1.54 -8.18
N GLY A 273 -6.12 -0.87 -9.32
CA GLY A 273 -7.14 0.18 -9.46
C GLY A 273 -8.56 -0.30 -9.11
N ALA A 274 -8.97 -1.49 -9.57
CA ALA A 274 -10.30 -2.05 -9.25
C ALA A 274 -10.46 -2.37 -7.75
N SER A 275 -9.42 -2.94 -7.14
CA SER A 275 -9.36 -3.19 -5.70
C SER A 275 -9.45 -1.90 -4.90
N ALA A 276 -8.65 -0.91 -5.28
CA ALA A 276 -8.56 0.37 -4.60
C ALA A 276 -9.86 1.18 -4.72
N LEU A 277 -10.58 1.09 -5.86
CA LEU A 277 -11.91 1.69 -6.00
C LEU A 277 -12.93 1.04 -5.05
N THR A 278 -12.92 -0.30 -4.94
CA THR A 278 -13.77 -1.03 -3.99
C THR A 278 -13.50 -0.55 -2.56
N HIS A 279 -12.22 -0.56 -2.16
CA HIS A 279 -11.76 -0.16 -0.83
C HIS A 279 -12.11 1.30 -0.53
N THR A 280 -11.82 2.22 -1.46
CA THR A 280 -12.14 3.65 -1.27
C THR A 280 -13.63 3.89 -1.11
N THR A 281 -14.46 3.19 -1.88
CA THR A 281 -15.92 3.31 -1.78
C THR A 281 -16.40 2.83 -0.42
N VAL A 282 -15.90 1.70 0.09
CA VAL A 282 -16.20 1.23 1.44
C VAL A 282 -15.78 2.26 2.48
N ASP A 283 -14.52 2.68 2.48
CA ASP A 283 -13.97 3.57 3.51
C ASP A 283 -14.64 4.94 3.53
N THR A 284 -14.93 5.50 2.35
CA THR A 284 -15.58 6.81 2.24
C THR A 284 -17.00 6.75 2.78
N LEU A 285 -17.78 5.74 2.38
CA LEU A 285 -19.16 5.60 2.87
C LEU A 285 -19.21 5.26 4.36
N TRP A 286 -18.27 4.42 4.83
CA TRP A 286 -18.17 4.07 6.24
C TRP A 286 -17.88 5.30 7.10
N SER A 287 -16.87 6.10 6.70
CA SER A 287 -16.45 7.29 7.44
C SER A 287 -17.53 8.37 7.52
N ILE A 288 -18.44 8.42 6.55
CA ILE A 288 -19.48 9.46 6.45
C ILE A 288 -20.78 9.02 7.14
N TRP A 289 -21.23 7.79 6.92
CA TRP A 289 -22.58 7.36 7.35
C TRP A 289 -22.62 6.38 8.51
N PHE A 290 -21.48 5.83 8.91
CA PHE A 290 -21.42 4.59 9.71
C PHE A 290 -20.37 4.65 10.85
N ARG A 291 -20.22 5.84 11.44
CA ARG A 291 -19.35 6.08 12.61
C ARG A 291 -20.01 5.73 13.92
#